data_AF-A0A9D4Z304-F1
#
_entry.id   AF-A0A9D4Z304-F1
#
_cell.length_a   1.000
_cell.length_b   1.000
_cell.length_c   1.000
_cell.angle_alpha   90.00
_cell.angle_beta   90.00
_cell.angle_gamma   90.00
#
_symmetry.space_group_name_H-M   'P 1'
#
loop_
_entity.id
_entity.type
_entity.pdbx_description
1 polymer ?
#
loop_
_entity_poly.entity_id
_entity_poly.type
_entity_poly.pdbx_seq_one_letter_code
_entity_poly.pdbx_strand_id
1 'polypeptide(L)'
;MERNRQRLMSLGIPALKRELEEMGSRAAVPREVKKRQRVKPKGHIQPTRHSTRLQKAKEQPKESASERFERELGEFVVSEQCPRCGRVLQRGHRRHLQACPGALQERPAAAAARAEPRPRDAAMEDLDAEERQDQHRRLLARMSQLHLEGITELSEIAAKFVVLGSARNHYTVTLTDPSHTCTCPDYRFRRHDCKHISLCLQQLGVFETPHREWKAAVEARMSELVQQLHEAEPPRSKEEEVALKLL
;
A
#
# COMPACT_ATOMS: atom_id res chain seq x y z
N MET A 1 -10.28 23.76 19.95
CA MET A 1 -9.50 24.58 18.99
C MET A 1 -8.63 25.60 19.71
N GLU A 2 -9.15 26.33 20.72
CA GLU A 2 -8.42 27.38 21.46
C GLU A 2 -7.07 26.95 22.08
N ARG A 3 -6.99 25.78 22.73
CA ARG A 3 -5.72 25.29 23.33
C ARG A 3 -4.61 25.01 22.31
N ASN A 4 -4.96 24.51 21.12
CA ASN A 4 -3.98 24.29 20.05
C ASN A 4 -3.54 25.61 19.40
N ARG A 5 -4.45 26.58 19.31
CA ARG A 5 -4.13 27.94 18.84
C ARG A 5 -3.14 28.64 19.77
N GLN A 6 -3.32 28.52 21.09
CA GLN A 6 -2.37 29.08 22.07
C GLN A 6 -0.97 28.45 21.98
N ARG A 7 -0.88 27.12 21.78
CA ARG A 7 0.41 26.43 21.61
C ARG A 7 1.15 26.82 20.33
N LEU A 8 0.42 27.08 19.24
CA LEU A 8 1.01 27.55 17.99
C LEU A 8 1.52 29.00 18.10
N MET A 9 0.79 29.86 18.82
CA MET A 9 1.21 31.25 19.07
C MET A 9 2.47 31.33 19.94
N SER A 10 2.66 30.43 20.91
CA SER A 10 3.84 30.42 21.77
C SER A 10 5.14 29.99 21.08
N LEU A 11 5.07 29.38 19.89
CA LEU A 11 6.25 28.94 19.14
C LEU A 11 6.86 30.05 18.26
N GLY A 12 6.25 31.25 18.24
CA GLY A 12 6.89 32.45 17.68
C GLY A 12 7.18 32.41 16.17
N ILE A 13 6.51 31.56 15.39
CA ILE A 13 6.68 31.47 13.94
C ILE A 13 5.71 32.46 13.27
N PRO A 14 6.18 33.63 12.76
CA PRO A 14 5.28 34.69 12.29
C PRO A 14 4.50 34.30 11.02
N ALA A 15 5.04 33.37 10.22
CA ALA A 15 4.42 32.91 8.98
C ALA A 15 3.10 32.14 9.21
N LEU A 16 3.04 31.28 10.24
CA LEU A 16 1.86 30.47 10.55
C LEU A 16 0.69 31.29 11.10
N LYS A 17 0.96 32.46 11.70
CA LYS A 17 -0.09 33.35 12.21
C LYS A 17 -0.88 33.97 11.05
N ARG A 18 -0.20 34.34 9.96
CA ARG A 18 -0.83 34.93 8.76
C ARG A 18 -1.75 33.92 8.06
N GLU A 19 -1.29 32.67 7.90
CA GLU A 19 -2.11 31.61 7.29
C GLU A 19 -3.35 31.26 8.12
N LEU A 20 -3.24 31.25 9.46
CA LEU A 20 -4.37 30.98 10.35
C LEU A 20 -5.43 32.09 10.35
N GLU A 21 -5.00 33.36 10.22
CA GLU A 21 -5.91 34.51 10.09
C GLU A 21 -6.62 34.51 8.73
N GLU A 22 -5.92 34.12 7.64
CA GLU A 22 -6.53 33.97 6.32
C GLU A 22 -7.50 32.77 6.24
N MET A 23 -7.23 31.68 6.96
CA MET A 23 -8.14 30.53 6.99
C MET A 23 -9.42 30.79 7.80
N GLY A 24 -9.36 31.68 8.81
CA GLY A 24 -10.52 32.00 9.66
C GLY A 24 -11.64 32.75 8.94
N SER A 25 -11.35 33.45 7.84
CA SER A 25 -12.34 34.21 7.07
C SER A 25 -13.05 33.39 6.00
N ARG A 26 -12.55 32.19 5.66
CA ARG A 26 -13.21 31.22 4.78
C ARG A 26 -14.14 30.31 5.58
N ALA A 27 -15.15 30.91 6.20
CA ALA A 27 -16.24 30.16 6.81
C ALA A 27 -16.88 29.27 5.75
N ALA A 28 -16.73 27.96 5.90
CA ALA A 28 -17.27 26.97 4.99
C ALA A 28 -18.79 27.15 4.90
N VAL A 29 -19.27 27.60 3.75
CA VAL A 29 -20.70 27.60 3.42
C VAL A 29 -21.20 26.17 3.63
N PRO A 30 -22.17 25.93 4.54
CA PRO A 30 -22.65 24.59 4.82
C PRO A 30 -23.25 24.00 3.54
N ARG A 31 -22.57 23.02 2.97
CA ARG A 31 -23.00 22.32 1.77
C ARG A 31 -24.20 21.46 2.16
N GLU A 32 -25.40 21.85 1.72
CA GLU A 32 -26.61 21.07 1.93
C GLU A 32 -26.42 19.64 1.40
N VAL A 33 -26.28 18.69 2.32
CA VAL A 33 -26.28 17.27 2.00
C VAL A 33 -27.71 16.91 1.62
N LYS A 34 -28.01 16.86 0.31
CA LYS A 34 -29.25 16.27 -0.21
C LYS A 34 -29.39 14.84 0.33
N LYS A 35 -30.24 14.66 1.35
CA LYS A 35 -30.65 13.36 1.88
C LYS A 35 -31.24 12.55 0.72
N ARG A 36 -30.47 11.63 0.16
CA ARG A 36 -31.00 10.59 -0.73
C ARG A 36 -32.01 9.77 0.07
N GLN A 37 -33.30 9.93 -0.24
CA GLN A 37 -34.36 9.11 0.31
C GLN A 37 -34.09 7.66 -0.07
N ARG A 38 -33.74 6.86 0.94
CA ARG A 38 -33.58 5.41 0.83
C ARG A 38 -34.96 4.82 0.61
N VAL A 39 -35.30 4.54 -0.65
CA VAL A 39 -36.51 3.82 -1.03
C VAL A 39 -36.44 2.45 -0.34
N LYS A 40 -37.35 2.21 0.62
CA LYS A 40 -37.49 0.91 1.27
C LYS A 40 -38.13 -0.04 0.24
N PRO A 41 -37.47 -1.14 -0.15
CA PRO A 41 -38.12 -2.15 -0.98
C PRO A 41 -39.28 -2.75 -0.18
N LYS A 42 -40.52 -2.49 -0.63
CA LYS A 42 -41.72 -3.18 -0.15
C LYS A 42 -41.76 -4.55 -0.80
N GLY A 43 -41.19 -5.54 -0.13
CA GLY A 43 -41.26 -6.94 -0.54
C GLY A 43 -40.93 -7.82 0.64
N HIS A 44 -41.95 -8.43 1.24
CA HIS A 44 -41.81 -9.43 2.30
C HIS A 44 -41.41 -10.75 1.62
N ILE A 45 -40.19 -10.83 1.10
CA ILE A 45 -39.63 -12.08 0.60
C ILE A 45 -39.20 -12.86 1.84
N GLN A 46 -40.04 -13.83 2.26
CA GLN A 46 -39.61 -14.80 3.25
C GLN A 46 -38.42 -15.58 2.67
N PRO A 47 -37.28 -15.67 3.38
CA PRO A 47 -36.11 -16.39 2.90
C PRO A 47 -36.39 -17.90 2.85
N THR A 48 -36.85 -18.38 1.70
CA THR A 48 -37.00 -19.81 1.38
C THR A 48 -35.65 -20.41 1.04
N ARG A 49 -34.73 -20.43 2.01
CA ARG A 49 -33.52 -21.24 1.87
C ARG A 49 -33.12 -21.80 3.23
N HIS A 50 -33.73 -22.93 3.56
CA HIS A 50 -33.21 -23.85 4.57
C HIS A 50 -31.82 -24.30 4.13
N SER A 51 -30.81 -23.56 4.58
CA SER A 51 -29.41 -23.87 4.40
C SER A 51 -29.09 -25.15 5.19
N THR A 52 -28.85 -26.25 4.49
CA THR A 52 -28.34 -27.53 5.03
C THR A 52 -27.02 -27.34 5.79
N ARG A 53 -26.32 -26.22 5.59
CA ARG A 53 -25.11 -25.83 6.34
C ARG A 53 -25.38 -25.55 7.82
N LEU A 54 -26.59 -25.10 8.18
CA LEU A 54 -26.97 -24.84 9.58
C LEU A 54 -27.36 -26.12 10.35
N GLN A 55 -27.76 -27.18 9.64
CA GLN A 55 -28.08 -28.47 10.28
C GLN A 55 -26.81 -29.22 10.69
N LYS A 56 -25.74 -29.21 9.87
CA LYS A 56 -24.45 -29.81 10.25
C LYS A 56 -23.75 -29.11 11.42
N ALA A 57 -24.06 -27.84 11.70
CA ALA A 57 -23.51 -27.13 12.86
C ALA A 57 -24.15 -27.55 14.19
N LYS A 58 -25.28 -28.26 14.17
CA LYS A 58 -26.00 -28.69 15.38
C LYS A 58 -25.50 -30.03 15.95
N GLU A 59 -24.72 -30.79 15.18
CA GLU A 59 -24.30 -32.15 15.54
C GLU A 59 -22.86 -32.24 16.09
N GLN A 60 -22.08 -31.15 16.07
CA GLN A 60 -20.79 -31.16 16.73
C GLN A 60 -20.97 -30.94 18.25
N PRO A 61 -20.43 -31.83 19.11
CA PRO A 61 -20.43 -31.59 20.54
C PRO A 61 -19.74 -30.24 20.78
N LYS A 62 -20.43 -29.36 21.50
CA LYS A 62 -19.89 -28.06 21.89
C LYS A 62 -18.84 -28.29 22.97
N GLU A 63 -17.66 -28.74 22.56
CA GLU A 63 -16.49 -28.68 23.44
C GLU A 63 -16.31 -27.23 23.87
N SER A 64 -16.20 -27.03 25.17
CA SER A 64 -15.93 -25.71 25.71
C SER A 64 -14.58 -25.23 25.19
N ALA A 65 -14.42 -23.91 25.02
CA ALA A 65 -13.14 -23.34 24.58
C ALA A 65 -11.98 -23.72 25.52
N SER A 66 -12.29 -24.01 26.80
CA SER A 66 -11.33 -24.47 27.79
C SER A 66 -10.85 -25.90 27.51
N GLU A 67 -11.76 -26.84 27.26
CA GLU A 67 -11.41 -28.24 26.97
C GLU A 67 -10.57 -28.36 25.69
N ARG A 68 -10.92 -27.56 24.67
CA ARG A 68 -10.12 -27.48 23.45
C ARG A 68 -8.70 -26.96 23.71
N PHE A 69 -8.57 -25.93 24.55
CA PHE A 69 -7.26 -25.39 24.90
C PHE A 69 -6.41 -26.39 25.68
N GLU A 70 -7.00 -27.14 26.62
CA GLU A 70 -6.29 -28.16 27.39
C GLU A 70 -5.86 -29.35 26.52
N ARG A 71 -6.69 -29.77 25.57
CA ARG A 71 -6.32 -30.80 24.58
C ARG A 71 -5.14 -30.34 23.71
N GLU A 72 -5.23 -29.13 23.13
CA GLU A 72 -4.15 -28.55 22.32
C GLU A 72 -2.85 -28.39 23.13
N LEU A 73 -2.95 -28.05 24.42
CA LEU A 73 -1.79 -27.96 25.30
C LEU A 73 -1.16 -29.32 25.59
N GLY A 74 -1.97 -30.37 25.79
CA GLY A 74 -1.50 -31.73 25.98
C GLY A 74 -0.75 -32.25 24.75
N GLU A 75 -1.32 -32.08 23.56
CA GLU A 75 -0.67 -32.44 22.29
C GLU A 75 0.66 -31.68 22.11
N PHE A 76 0.67 -30.38 22.42
CA PHE A 76 1.87 -29.56 22.31
C PHE A 76 2.98 -30.00 23.27
N VAL A 77 2.66 -30.38 24.50
CA VAL A 77 3.66 -30.86 25.48
C VAL A 77 4.25 -32.21 25.04
N VAL A 78 3.45 -33.10 24.43
CA VAL A 78 3.91 -34.43 24.00
C VAL A 78 4.74 -34.37 22.72
N SER A 79 4.31 -33.56 21.75
CA SER A 79 4.98 -33.43 20.44
C SER A 79 6.13 -32.42 20.43
N GLU A 80 6.25 -31.60 21.48
CA GLU A 80 7.07 -30.38 21.52
C GLU A 80 6.79 -29.41 20.35
N GLN A 81 5.74 -29.62 19.57
CA GLN A 81 5.39 -28.86 18.37
C GLN A 81 4.03 -28.19 18.53
N CYS A 82 3.97 -26.87 18.33
CA CYS A 82 2.73 -26.13 18.52
C CYS A 82 1.70 -26.52 17.45
N PRO A 83 0.51 -27.05 17.81
CA PRO A 83 -0.52 -27.47 16.83
C PRO A 83 -1.09 -26.28 16.05
N ARG A 84 -0.89 -25.06 16.56
CA ARG A 84 -1.30 -23.84 15.89
C ARG A 84 -0.28 -23.40 14.85
N CYS A 85 0.99 -23.21 15.19
CA CYS A 85 1.96 -22.56 14.28
C CYS A 85 3.11 -23.46 13.80
N GLY A 86 3.15 -24.73 14.20
CA GLY A 86 4.19 -25.68 13.80
C GLY A 86 5.57 -25.46 14.43
N ARG A 87 5.76 -24.43 15.28
CA ARG A 87 7.04 -24.17 15.96
C ARG A 87 7.34 -25.22 17.02
N VAL A 88 8.59 -25.71 17.03
CA VAL A 88 9.10 -26.62 18.06
C VAL A 88 9.63 -25.82 19.25
N LEU A 89 9.14 -26.12 20.45
CA LEU A 89 9.49 -25.45 21.70
C LEU A 89 9.63 -26.49 22.82
N GLN A 90 10.73 -26.47 23.57
CA GLN A 90 10.95 -27.42 24.68
C GLN A 90 10.32 -26.95 26.01
N ARG A 91 10.06 -25.64 26.16
CA ARG A 91 9.53 -25.03 27.39
C ARG A 91 8.56 -23.91 27.06
N GLY A 92 7.68 -23.60 28.03
CA GLY A 92 6.75 -22.47 27.90
C GLY A 92 5.54 -22.73 26.99
N HIS A 93 5.17 -24.01 26.77
CA HIS A 93 4.05 -24.44 25.93
C HIS A 93 2.77 -23.63 26.15
N ARG A 94 2.35 -23.47 27.41
CA ARG A 94 1.11 -22.74 27.77
C ARG A 94 1.16 -21.25 27.41
N ARG A 95 2.26 -20.57 27.73
CA ARG A 95 2.45 -19.14 27.42
C ARG A 95 2.48 -18.92 25.92
N HIS A 96 3.16 -19.80 25.19
CA HIS A 96 3.15 -19.77 23.74
C HIS A 96 1.73 -19.99 23.20
N LEU A 97 1.02 -21.04 23.60
CA LEU A 97 -0.32 -21.37 23.07
C LEU A 97 -1.35 -20.25 23.31
N GLN A 98 -1.26 -19.54 24.45
CA GLN A 98 -2.09 -18.35 24.75
C GLN A 98 -1.78 -17.15 23.84
N ALA A 99 -0.50 -16.92 23.55
CA ALA A 99 -0.05 -15.80 22.72
C ALA A 99 0.07 -16.16 21.23
N CYS A 100 -0.08 -17.44 20.89
CA CYS A 100 0.14 -17.96 19.55
C CYS A 100 -0.98 -17.42 18.65
N PRO A 101 -0.66 -16.64 17.60
CA PRO A 101 -1.66 -16.03 16.72
C PRO A 101 -2.41 -17.05 15.84
N GLY A 102 -2.32 -18.35 16.14
CA GLY A 102 -2.72 -19.41 15.24
C GLY A 102 -1.62 -19.70 14.24
N ALA A 103 -1.84 -20.69 13.36
CA ALA A 103 -1.15 -20.70 12.10
C ALA A 103 -1.46 -19.33 11.47
N LEU A 104 -0.47 -18.46 11.34
CA LEU A 104 -0.23 -17.99 9.99
C LEU A 104 -0.02 -19.29 9.25
N GLN A 105 -1.12 -19.87 8.71
CA GLN A 105 -1.04 -20.88 7.67
C GLN A 105 0.12 -20.41 6.85
N GLU A 106 1.13 -21.25 6.70
CA GLU A 106 2.10 -21.11 5.64
C GLU A 106 1.25 -20.81 4.43
N ARG A 107 1.12 -19.52 4.10
CA ARG A 107 0.31 -19.04 3.02
C ARG A 107 1.19 -19.55 1.91
N PRO A 108 0.85 -20.70 1.31
CA PRO A 108 1.85 -21.57 0.76
C PRO A 108 2.69 -20.74 -0.18
N ALA A 109 4.00 -20.97 -0.22
CA ALA A 109 4.87 -20.35 -1.21
C ALA A 109 4.37 -20.55 -2.67
N ALA A 110 3.27 -21.29 -2.87
CA ALA A 110 2.32 -21.18 -3.97
C ALA A 110 1.84 -19.74 -4.33
N ALA A 111 2.05 -18.72 -3.49
CA ALA A 111 1.89 -17.32 -3.92
C ALA A 111 2.89 -16.90 -5.01
N ALA A 112 4.02 -17.61 -5.16
CA ALA A 112 4.97 -17.41 -6.25
C ALA A 112 4.76 -18.40 -7.42
N ALA A 113 4.10 -19.55 -7.20
CA ALA A 113 4.01 -20.64 -8.19
C ALA A 113 2.62 -20.83 -8.85
N ARG A 114 1.56 -20.15 -8.38
CA ARG A 114 0.29 -20.08 -9.10
C ARG A 114 0.23 -18.77 -9.90
N ALA A 115 0.96 -18.76 -11.01
CA ALA A 115 0.82 -17.78 -12.08
C ALA A 115 -0.49 -18.01 -12.86
N GLU A 116 -1.60 -18.29 -12.17
CA GLU A 116 -2.89 -18.10 -12.81
C GLU A 116 -3.10 -16.58 -12.88
N PRO A 117 -3.38 -16.03 -14.07
CA PRO A 117 -3.65 -14.61 -14.21
C PRO A 117 -4.74 -14.23 -13.21
N ARG A 118 -4.51 -13.17 -12.44
CA ARG A 118 -5.43 -12.81 -11.35
C ARG A 118 -6.79 -12.54 -12.01
N PRO A 119 -7.93 -12.82 -11.35
CA PRO A 119 -9.26 -12.63 -11.97
C PRO A 119 -9.52 -11.22 -12.52
N ARG A 120 -8.81 -10.22 -11.99
CA ARG A 120 -8.82 -8.85 -12.50
C ARG A 120 -8.03 -8.67 -13.79
N ASP A 121 -6.91 -9.38 -13.92
CA ASP A 121 -6.07 -9.34 -15.11
C ASP A 121 -6.80 -10.05 -16.26
N ALA A 122 -7.46 -11.18 -15.98
CA ALA A 122 -8.33 -11.87 -16.94
C ALA A 122 -9.51 -10.99 -17.42
N ALA A 123 -10.16 -10.25 -16.51
CA ALA A 123 -11.25 -9.35 -16.88
C ALA A 123 -10.82 -8.14 -17.73
N MET A 124 -9.52 -7.85 -17.83
CA MET A 124 -8.99 -6.79 -18.70
C MET A 124 -8.71 -7.29 -20.12
N GLU A 125 -8.50 -8.60 -20.31
CA GLU A 125 -8.24 -9.20 -21.62
C GLU A 125 -9.48 -9.19 -22.51
N ASP A 126 -10.67 -9.27 -21.91
CA ASP A 126 -11.96 -9.23 -22.61
C ASP A 126 -12.42 -7.81 -23.02
N LEU A 127 -11.69 -6.76 -22.64
CA LEU A 127 -12.06 -5.38 -22.96
C LEU A 127 -11.56 -4.97 -24.35
N ASP A 128 -12.44 -4.28 -25.08
CA ASP A 128 -12.09 -3.67 -26.37
C ASP A 128 -10.91 -2.70 -26.22
N ALA A 129 -10.13 -2.53 -27.29
CA ALA A 129 -8.95 -1.66 -27.28
C ALA A 129 -9.28 -0.21 -26.87
N GLU A 130 -10.46 0.29 -27.25
CA GLU A 130 -10.96 1.61 -26.88
C GLU A 130 -11.26 1.71 -25.38
N GLU A 131 -11.89 0.70 -24.79
CA GLU A 131 -12.18 0.65 -23.35
C GLU A 131 -10.91 0.55 -22.52
N ARG A 132 -9.92 -0.22 -22.99
CA ARG A 132 -8.59 -0.27 -22.36
C ARG A 132 -7.91 1.09 -22.36
N GLN A 133 -7.97 1.83 -23.47
CA GLN A 133 -7.43 3.18 -23.55
C GLN A 133 -8.17 4.18 -22.64
N ASP A 134 -9.50 4.13 -22.57
CA ASP A 134 -10.27 5.02 -21.68
C ASP A 134 -9.98 4.71 -20.20
N GLN A 135 -9.94 3.44 -19.82
CA GLN A 135 -9.56 3.05 -18.46
C GLN A 135 -8.15 3.50 -18.11
N HIS A 136 -7.20 3.35 -19.05
CA HIS A 136 -5.84 3.83 -18.88
C HIS A 136 -5.84 5.35 -18.69
N ARG A 137 -6.53 6.12 -19.55
CA ARG A 137 -6.65 7.58 -19.44
C ARG A 137 -7.22 8.02 -18.08
N ARG A 138 -8.26 7.35 -17.59
CA ARG A 138 -8.85 7.63 -16.26
C ARG A 138 -7.91 7.25 -15.11
N LEU A 139 -7.10 6.21 -15.29
CA LEU A 139 -6.06 5.88 -14.33
C LEU A 139 -5.01 6.99 -14.31
N LEU A 140 -4.46 7.38 -15.47
CA LEU A 140 -3.49 8.48 -15.61
C LEU A 140 -3.98 9.78 -14.96
N ALA A 141 -5.23 10.17 -15.21
CA ALA A 141 -5.83 11.36 -14.62
C ALA A 141 -5.93 11.30 -13.09
N ARG A 142 -6.03 10.11 -12.49
CA ARG A 142 -5.96 9.92 -11.03
C ARG A 142 -4.53 9.92 -10.52
N MET A 143 -3.59 9.48 -11.36
CA MET A 143 -2.16 9.37 -11.03
C MET A 143 -1.47 10.74 -11.03
N SER A 144 -1.92 11.69 -11.86
CA SER A 144 -1.32 13.03 -11.99
C SER A 144 -1.34 13.87 -10.70
N GLN A 145 -2.14 13.48 -9.71
CA GLN A 145 -2.17 14.11 -8.39
C GLN A 145 -1.06 13.62 -7.44
N LEU A 146 -0.31 12.60 -7.86
CA LEU A 146 0.79 12.02 -7.11
C LEU A 146 2.10 12.50 -7.70
N HIS A 147 3.04 12.89 -6.83
CA HIS A 147 4.36 13.33 -7.24
C HIS A 147 5.40 12.32 -6.78
N LEU A 148 6.34 11.97 -7.66
CA LEU A 148 7.50 11.17 -7.29
C LEU A 148 8.61 12.14 -6.91
N GLU A 149 9.03 12.10 -5.65
CA GLU A 149 9.99 13.05 -5.10
C GLU A 149 11.43 12.69 -5.49
N GLY A 150 11.72 11.38 -5.58
CA GLY A 150 13.01 10.89 -6.04
C GLY A 150 13.31 9.45 -5.63
N ILE A 151 14.50 9.01 -6.03
CA ILE A 151 15.09 7.73 -5.62
C ILE A 151 15.85 7.97 -4.30
N THR A 152 15.58 7.14 -3.30
CA THR A 152 16.24 7.21 -2.00
C THR A 152 17.39 6.21 -1.87
N GLU A 153 17.19 5.00 -2.40
CA GLU A 153 18.19 3.96 -2.39
C GLU A 153 18.11 3.22 -3.73
N LEU A 154 19.26 3.05 -4.38
CA LEU A 154 19.43 2.14 -5.50
C LEU A 154 20.43 1.06 -5.09
N SER A 155 19.98 -0.18 -5.13
CA SER A 155 20.82 -1.37 -4.93
C SER A 155 20.60 -2.33 -6.09
N GLU A 156 21.49 -3.30 -6.24
CA GLU A 156 21.39 -4.30 -7.30
C GLU A 156 20.10 -5.13 -7.23
N ILE A 157 19.54 -5.26 -6.03
CA ILE A 157 18.40 -6.12 -5.69
C ILE A 157 17.10 -5.31 -5.59
N ALA A 158 17.19 -4.04 -5.20
CA ALA A 158 16.04 -3.22 -4.86
C ALA A 158 16.25 -1.74 -5.22
N ALA A 159 15.20 -1.08 -5.69
CA ALA A 159 15.13 0.38 -5.78
C ALA A 159 14.02 0.94 -4.87
N LYS A 160 14.35 1.96 -4.08
CA LYS A 160 13.39 2.63 -3.18
C LYS A 160 13.09 4.04 -3.66
N PHE A 161 11.81 4.33 -3.79
CA PHE A 161 11.28 5.63 -4.20
C PHE A 161 10.47 6.25 -3.08
N VAL A 162 10.50 7.58 -2.98
CA VAL A 162 9.57 8.34 -2.15
C VAL A 162 8.50 8.94 -3.04
N VAL A 163 7.25 8.63 -2.71
CA VAL A 163 6.07 9.09 -3.42
C VAL A 163 5.22 9.93 -2.49
N LEU A 164 4.88 11.14 -2.94
CA LEU A 164 4.01 12.05 -2.24
C LEU A 164 2.55 11.74 -2.57
N GLY A 165 1.80 11.32 -1.56
CA GLY A 165 0.37 11.07 -1.68
C GLY A 165 -0.46 12.34 -1.84
N SER A 166 -1.73 12.19 -2.25
CA SER A 166 -2.69 13.30 -2.39
C SER A 166 -2.93 14.10 -1.11
N ALA A 167 -2.70 13.49 0.07
CA ALA A 167 -2.79 14.15 1.37
C ALA A 167 -1.44 14.69 1.87
N ARG A 168 -0.44 14.82 1.00
CA ARG A 168 0.96 15.19 1.32
C ARG A 168 1.65 14.23 2.31
N ASN A 169 1.19 12.99 2.38
CA ASN A 169 1.88 11.94 3.13
C ASN A 169 2.96 11.32 2.25
N HIS A 170 4.15 11.10 2.80
CA HIS A 170 5.24 10.43 2.12
C HIS A 170 5.08 8.91 2.27
N TYR A 171 5.13 8.20 1.14
CA TYR A 171 5.12 6.75 1.09
C TYR A 171 6.39 6.26 0.42
N THR A 172 6.93 5.16 0.91
CA THR A 172 8.09 4.51 0.30
C THR A 172 7.58 3.37 -0.56
N VAL A 173 7.99 3.34 -1.81
CA VAL A 173 7.77 2.24 -2.75
C VAL A 173 9.11 1.53 -2.92
N THR A 174 9.13 0.22 -2.72
CA THR A 174 10.31 -0.62 -2.97
C THR A 174 10.00 -1.53 -4.14
N LEU A 175 10.71 -1.35 -5.24
CA LEU A 175 10.68 -2.24 -6.39
C LEU A 175 11.72 -3.33 -6.17
N THR A 176 11.29 -4.58 -6.17
CA THR A 176 12.11 -5.79 -5.95
C THR A 176 11.53 -6.93 -6.76
N ASP A 177 12.39 -7.83 -7.26
CA ASP A 177 11.92 -9.07 -7.87
C ASP A 177 11.75 -10.17 -6.81
N PRO A 178 10.64 -10.93 -6.81
CA PRO A 178 9.53 -10.92 -7.79
C PRO A 178 8.36 -9.99 -7.42
N SER A 179 8.41 -9.28 -6.29
CA SER A 179 7.24 -8.54 -5.77
C SER A 179 7.59 -7.13 -5.32
N HIS A 180 6.76 -6.16 -5.72
CA HIS A 180 6.86 -4.77 -5.30
C HIS A 180 6.15 -4.53 -3.97
N THR A 181 6.66 -3.62 -3.16
CA THR A 181 6.07 -3.28 -1.85
C THR A 181 5.88 -1.77 -1.69
N CYS A 182 4.88 -1.37 -0.88
CA CYS A 182 4.65 0.02 -0.56
C CYS A 182 4.19 0.18 0.90
N THR A 183 4.62 1.27 1.55
CA THR A 183 4.25 1.57 2.95
C THR A 183 2.82 2.11 3.11
N CYS A 184 2.08 2.34 2.03
CA CYS A 184 0.75 2.92 2.11
C CYS A 184 -0.30 1.94 2.70
N PRO A 185 -1.39 2.46 3.31
CA PRO A 185 -2.45 1.63 3.86
C PRO A 185 -3.07 0.67 2.82
N ASP A 186 -3.28 1.14 1.59
CA ASP A 186 -3.90 0.32 0.54
C ASP A 186 -3.08 -0.96 0.25
N TYR A 187 -1.76 -0.83 0.13
CA TYR A 187 -0.87 -1.98 -0.04
C TYR A 187 -0.87 -2.86 1.21
N ARG A 188 -0.76 -2.26 2.40
CA ARG A 188 -0.74 -2.99 3.67
C ARG A 188 -1.96 -3.91 3.85
N PHE A 189 -3.16 -3.43 3.49
CA PHE A 189 -4.40 -4.20 3.64
C PHE A 189 -4.65 -5.17 2.49
N ARG A 190 -4.44 -4.72 1.24
CA ARG A 190 -4.81 -5.51 0.05
C ARG A 190 -3.70 -6.43 -0.43
N ARG A 191 -2.44 -6.11 -0.12
CA ARG A 191 -1.23 -6.80 -0.60
C ARG A 191 -1.20 -6.96 -2.12
N HIS A 192 -1.62 -5.90 -2.80
CA HIS A 192 -1.66 -5.77 -4.25
C HIS A 192 -0.98 -4.47 -4.65
N ASP A 193 -0.57 -4.39 -5.91
CA ASP A 193 0.02 -3.19 -6.51
C ASP A 193 -0.94 -2.01 -6.30
N CYS A 194 -0.52 -1.11 -5.41
CA CYS A 194 -1.30 0.05 -5.04
C CYS A 194 -1.04 1.16 -6.06
N LYS A 195 -1.83 2.24 -5.96
CA LYS A 195 -1.64 3.42 -6.82
C LYS A 195 -0.22 3.98 -6.80
N HIS A 196 0.53 3.85 -5.70
CA HIS A 196 1.91 4.38 -5.66
C HIS A 196 2.88 3.50 -6.43
N ILE A 197 2.72 2.18 -6.35
CA ILE A 197 3.53 1.22 -7.13
C ILE A 197 3.26 1.42 -8.62
N SER A 198 1.98 1.52 -9.01
CA SER A 198 1.58 1.80 -10.39
C SER A 198 2.21 3.11 -10.91
N LEU A 199 2.30 4.14 -10.07
CA LEU A 199 2.86 5.44 -10.46
C LEU A 199 4.34 5.30 -10.81
N CYS A 200 5.11 4.66 -9.92
CA CYS A 200 6.54 4.44 -10.11
C CYS A 200 6.79 3.66 -11.40
N LEU A 201 6.08 2.54 -11.61
CA LEU A 201 6.23 1.72 -12.80
C LEU A 201 5.87 2.47 -14.08
N GLN A 202 4.83 3.30 -14.03
CA GLN A 202 4.41 4.11 -15.17
C GLN A 202 5.41 5.21 -15.51
N GLN A 203 5.99 5.88 -14.52
CA GLN A 203 7.04 6.90 -14.77
C GLN A 203 8.34 6.28 -15.30
N LEU A 204 8.59 5.02 -14.97
CA LEU A 204 9.70 4.24 -15.53
C LEU A 204 9.37 3.65 -16.91
N GLY A 205 8.14 3.77 -17.40
CA GLY A 205 7.73 3.21 -18.70
C GLY A 205 7.58 1.68 -18.73
N VAL A 206 7.58 1.00 -17.56
CA VAL A 206 7.51 -0.47 -17.43
C VAL A 206 6.22 -0.95 -16.79
N PHE A 207 5.13 -0.20 -16.99
CA PHE A 207 3.84 -0.52 -16.37
C PHE A 207 3.27 -1.88 -16.85
N GLU A 208 3.55 -2.27 -18.09
CA GLU A 208 3.06 -3.52 -18.69
C GLU A 208 3.90 -4.74 -18.30
N THR A 209 5.21 -4.57 -18.10
CA THR A 209 6.19 -5.63 -17.79
C THR A 209 6.90 -5.42 -16.44
N PRO A 210 6.17 -5.25 -15.33
CA PRO A 210 6.72 -4.71 -14.08
C PRO A 210 7.73 -5.61 -13.36
N HIS A 211 7.81 -6.91 -13.70
CA HIS A 211 8.61 -7.91 -12.99
C HIS A 211 9.91 -8.30 -13.71
N ARG A 212 10.16 -7.83 -14.93
CA ARG A 212 11.36 -8.24 -15.69
C ARG A 212 12.31 -7.08 -15.97
N GLU A 213 11.80 -5.86 -16.07
CA GLU A 213 12.54 -4.78 -16.72
C GLU A 213 12.68 -3.53 -15.84
N TRP A 214 12.17 -3.55 -14.60
CA TRP A 214 12.21 -2.36 -13.75
C TRP A 214 13.63 -1.88 -13.49
N LYS A 215 14.59 -2.78 -13.30
CA LYS A 215 15.99 -2.41 -13.01
C LYS A 215 16.62 -1.66 -14.18
N ALA A 216 16.51 -2.22 -15.39
CA ALA A 216 17.02 -1.61 -16.61
C ALA A 216 16.37 -0.24 -16.87
N ALA A 217 15.06 -0.11 -16.61
CA ALA A 217 14.34 1.15 -16.75
C ALA A 217 14.80 2.20 -15.73
N VAL A 218 15.08 1.81 -14.48
CA VAL A 218 15.64 2.73 -13.46
C VAL A 218 17.04 3.20 -13.85
N GLU A 219 17.90 2.29 -14.30
CA GLU A 219 19.26 2.64 -14.75
C GLU A 219 19.24 3.57 -15.97
N ALA A 220 18.36 3.31 -16.94
CA ALA A 220 18.15 4.18 -18.09
C ALA A 220 17.66 5.57 -17.68
N ARG A 221 16.67 5.65 -16.78
CA ARG A 221 16.13 6.92 -16.30
C ARG A 221 17.16 7.71 -15.48
N MET A 222 18.00 7.04 -14.69
CA MET A 222 19.08 7.70 -13.96
C MET A 222 20.16 8.23 -14.90
N SER A 223 20.51 7.47 -15.94
CA SER A 223 21.46 7.92 -16.97
C SER A 223 20.96 9.17 -17.69
N GLU A 224 19.66 9.20 -18.03
CA GLU A 224 19.02 10.39 -18.63
C GLU A 224 19.05 11.61 -17.70
N LEU A 225 18.76 11.43 -16.40
CA LEU A 225 18.81 12.51 -15.43
C LEU A 225 20.22 13.05 -15.22
N VAL A 226 21.23 12.18 -15.20
CA VAL A 226 22.65 12.59 -15.12
C VAL A 226 23.06 13.37 -16.36
N GLN A 227 22.62 12.94 -17.54
CA GLN A 227 22.87 13.66 -18.79
C GLN A 227 22.19 15.05 -18.78
N GLN A 228 20.94 15.13 -18.34
CA GLN A 228 20.22 16.41 -18.21
C GLN A 228 20.90 17.36 -17.23
N LEU A 229 21.43 16.85 -16.11
CA LEU A 229 22.20 17.65 -15.15
C LEU A 229 23.50 18.19 -15.77
N HIS A 230 24.18 17.39 -16.59
CA HIS A 230 25.40 17.80 -17.28
C HIS A 230 25.13 18.86 -18.36
N GLU A 231 24.03 18.73 -19.11
CA GLU A 231 23.62 19.70 -20.13
C GLU A 231 23.08 21.01 -19.52
N ALA A 232 22.46 20.93 -18.34
CA ALA A 232 21.95 22.09 -17.62
C ALA A 232 23.04 22.88 -16.88
N GLU A 233 24.22 22.30 -16.65
CA GLU A 233 25.37 23.06 -16.15
C GLU A 233 25.80 24.02 -17.26
N PRO A 234 25.55 25.34 -17.13
CA PRO A 234 25.96 26.28 -18.18
C PRO A 234 27.46 26.14 -18.37
N PRO A 235 27.97 26.20 -19.62
CA PRO A 235 29.40 26.15 -19.86
C PRO A 235 30.04 27.25 -19.01
N ARG A 236 30.83 26.86 -18.00
CA ARG A 236 31.57 27.80 -17.15
C ARG A 236 32.25 28.75 -18.11
N SER A 237 31.89 30.02 -18.03
CA SER A 237 32.43 31.01 -18.94
C SER A 237 33.95 30.95 -18.84
N LYS A 238 34.68 31.03 -19.96
CA LYS A 238 36.15 31.00 -19.93
C LYS A 238 36.73 32.06 -18.98
N GLU A 239 35.98 33.14 -18.74
CA GLU A 239 36.30 34.20 -17.79
C GLU A 239 36.26 33.71 -16.33
N GLU A 240 35.30 32.90 -15.93
CA GLU A 240 35.26 32.27 -14.59
C GLU A 240 36.38 31.23 -14.41
N GLU A 241 36.71 30.49 -15.48
CA GLU A 241 37.80 29.51 -15.44
C GLU A 241 39.19 30.20 -15.33
N VAL A 242 39.35 31.38 -15.94
CA VAL A 242 40.55 32.22 -15.81
C VAL A 242 40.60 32.88 -14.43
N ALA A 243 39.48 33.35 -13.90
CA ALA A 243 39.41 33.96 -12.56
C ALA A 243 39.79 32.97 -11.44
N LEU A 244 39.43 31.70 -11.57
CA LEU A 244 39.79 30.64 -10.62
C LEU A 244 41.27 30.22 -10.67
N LYS A 245 41.98 30.46 -11.78
CA LYS A 245 43.42 30.16 -11.92
C LYS A 245 44.33 31.27 -11.42
N LEU A 246 43.78 32.45 -11.12
CA LEU A 246 44.51 33.63 -10.65
C LEU A 246 44.46 33.82 -9.12
N LEU A 247 43.70 32.99 -8.42
CA LEU A 247 43.67 32.88 -6.95
C LEU A 247 44.56 31.72 -6.49
#